data_AF-A0A8H8R099-F1
#
_entry.id   AF-A0A8H8R099-F1
#
_cell.length_a   1.000
_cell.length_b   1.000
_cell.length_c   1.000
_cell.angle_alpha   90.00
_cell.angle_beta   90.00
_cell.angle_gamma   90.00
#
_symmetry.space_group_name_H-M   'P 1'
#
loop_
_entity.id
_entity.type
_entity.pdbx_description
1 polymer ?
#
loop_
_entity_poly.entity_id
_entity_poly.type
_entity_poly.pdbx_seq_one_letter_code
_entity_poly.pdbx_strand_id
1 'polypeptide(L)'
;MGVSLNEAKTGTVRVQREREGLKPTDPSLPVGDIRWGFLKLDSSTGRFIIDQEMVDKHIDDLRTQLEDKKTSVFSWIQAWNTYAGTFFKSNFGKPANCFGREHVDMMLSAMNRIQTRIFSDSNVVDFLKKTLEKRFGISDIPDGYLYFPTGLGGLELQNPFIGILQVRDAVFEQPASTIDEFIEAEVDAYRCAKIDFDKGMIDHDDTNDPDFVPNDPDTFMSFEEFARFREEFECDYEGNLAGVFLELLEQPGPELLDVNPNDVTTLSTSQSFENMDAGYMRWVAQLYGPDMTDRFGGLNIVDAGLLPIGMP
;
A
#
# COMPACT_ATOMS: atom_id res chain seq x y z
N MET A 1 -14.47 -36.05 9.89
CA MET A 1 -13.80 -35.48 8.70
C MET A 1 -12.77 -34.49 9.21
N GLY A 2 -11.48 -34.81 9.10
CA GLY A 2 -10.40 -33.95 9.60
C GLY A 2 -9.68 -33.29 8.42
N VAL A 3 -9.55 -31.97 8.46
CA VAL A 3 -8.69 -31.23 7.52
C VAL A 3 -7.25 -31.44 7.97
N SER A 4 -6.42 -32.08 7.15
CA SER A 4 -5.00 -32.24 7.41
C SER A 4 -4.23 -30.99 6.97
N LEU A 5 -3.32 -30.50 7.80
CA LEU A 5 -2.46 -29.37 7.45
C LEU A 5 -1.50 -29.75 6.32
N ASN A 6 -1.30 -28.84 5.38
CA ASN A 6 -0.29 -29.00 4.34
C ASN A 6 1.03 -28.43 4.86
N GLU A 7 1.98 -29.29 5.19
CA GLU A 7 3.28 -28.89 5.77
C GLU A 7 4.05 -27.92 4.86
N ALA A 8 3.90 -28.00 3.54
CA ALA A 8 4.56 -27.08 2.61
C ALA A 8 3.91 -25.69 2.53
N LYS A 9 2.71 -25.52 3.09
CA LYS A 9 1.92 -24.27 3.06
C LYS A 9 1.51 -23.78 4.44
N THR A 10 1.98 -24.41 5.49
CA THR A 10 1.63 -24.07 6.87
C THR A 10 2.90 -23.72 7.63
N GLY A 11 2.85 -22.65 8.41
CA GLY A 11 3.98 -22.18 9.18
C GLY A 11 3.52 -21.59 10.50
N THR A 12 4.48 -21.44 11.42
CA THR A 12 4.22 -20.91 12.75
C THR A 12 5.29 -19.89 13.09
N VAL A 13 4.86 -18.72 13.51
CA VAL A 13 5.74 -17.66 14.01
C VAL A 13 5.33 -17.32 15.43
N ARG A 14 6.31 -17.27 16.33
CA ARG A 14 6.12 -16.74 17.69
C ARG A 14 6.65 -15.32 17.72
N VAL A 15 5.76 -14.38 18.04
CA VAL A 15 6.08 -12.95 18.25
C VAL A 15 6.13 -12.70 19.75
N GLN A 16 7.17 -12.03 20.23
CA GLN A 16 7.34 -11.69 21.65
C GLN A 16 7.72 -10.21 21.80
N ARG A 17 7.21 -9.58 22.85
CA ARG A 17 7.48 -8.16 23.16
C ARG A 17 8.95 -7.93 23.55
N GLU A 18 9.53 -8.85 24.32
CA GLU A 18 10.92 -8.80 24.76
C GLU A 18 11.79 -9.71 23.90
N ARG A 19 12.89 -9.18 23.39
CA ARG A 19 13.82 -9.90 22.50
C ARG A 19 14.75 -10.85 23.26
N GLU A 20 14.90 -10.67 24.57
CA GLU A 20 15.74 -11.54 25.40
C GLU A 20 15.00 -12.84 25.71
N GLY A 21 15.56 -13.96 25.25
CA GLY A 21 15.02 -15.29 25.54
C GLY A 21 13.90 -15.75 24.60
N LEU A 22 14.03 -15.49 23.29
CA LEU A 22 13.18 -16.08 22.25
C LEU A 22 13.00 -17.58 22.49
N LYS A 23 11.86 -17.95 23.08
CA LYS A 23 11.58 -19.35 23.41
C LYS A 23 11.30 -20.09 22.11
N PRO A 24 11.90 -21.27 21.88
CA PRO A 24 11.66 -22.04 20.67
C PRO A 24 10.16 -22.32 20.51
N THR A 25 9.69 -22.25 19.27
CA THR A 25 8.31 -22.62 18.90
C THR A 25 8.04 -24.05 19.36
N ASP A 26 6.82 -24.30 19.82
CA ASP A 26 6.43 -25.64 20.27
C ASP A 26 6.63 -26.66 19.13
N PRO A 27 7.29 -27.81 19.36
CA PRO A 27 7.53 -28.81 18.31
C PRO A 27 6.27 -29.41 17.70
N SER A 28 5.12 -29.29 18.36
CA SER A 28 3.82 -29.76 17.85
C SER A 28 3.23 -28.86 16.75
N LEU A 29 3.77 -27.64 16.59
CA LEU A 29 3.27 -26.67 15.62
C LEU A 29 3.95 -26.84 14.25
N PRO A 30 3.26 -26.51 13.15
CA PRO A 30 3.81 -26.61 11.81
C PRO A 30 5.11 -25.82 11.64
N VAL A 31 6.11 -26.47 11.06
CA VAL A 31 7.42 -25.88 10.76
C VAL A 31 7.34 -25.15 9.42
N GLY A 32 7.51 -23.83 9.44
CA GLY A 32 7.49 -23.01 8.23
C GLY A 32 7.30 -21.54 8.53
N ASP A 33 7.49 -20.71 7.50
CA ASP A 33 7.25 -19.27 7.55
C ASP A 33 5.77 -18.96 7.26
N ILE A 34 5.22 -17.94 7.94
CA ILE A 34 3.91 -17.38 7.56
C ILE A 34 4.14 -16.38 6.42
N ARG A 35 3.53 -16.65 5.26
CA ARG A 35 3.73 -15.88 4.03
C ARG A 35 2.42 -15.56 3.31
N TRP A 36 2.41 -14.45 2.58
CA TRP A 36 1.32 -14.08 1.68
C TRP A 36 1.87 -13.30 0.48
N GLY A 37 1.85 -13.89 -0.72
CA GLY A 37 2.56 -13.30 -1.87
C GLY A 37 4.05 -13.19 -1.58
N PHE A 38 4.58 -11.96 -1.62
CA PHE A 38 5.96 -11.62 -1.23
C PHE A 38 6.08 -11.11 0.20
N LEU A 39 5.01 -11.18 1.00
CA LEU A 39 5.08 -10.87 2.41
C LEU A 39 5.50 -12.11 3.21
N LYS A 40 6.39 -11.90 4.17
CA LYS A 40 6.81 -12.88 5.17
C LYS A 40 6.70 -12.25 6.55
N LEU A 41 6.06 -12.93 7.50
CA LEU A 41 6.00 -12.44 8.88
C LEU A 41 7.37 -12.62 9.55
N ASP A 42 7.98 -11.51 9.95
CA ASP A 42 9.23 -11.52 10.69
C ASP A 42 8.96 -11.77 12.19
N SER A 43 9.63 -12.79 12.73
CA SER A 43 9.45 -13.19 14.14
C SER A 43 10.05 -12.19 15.12
N SER A 44 11.03 -11.39 14.69
CA SER A 44 11.77 -10.47 15.56
C SER A 44 11.04 -9.15 15.80
N THR A 45 10.28 -8.70 14.80
CA THR A 45 9.51 -7.46 14.83
C THR A 45 8.01 -7.71 14.95
N GLY A 46 7.52 -8.90 14.59
CA GLY A 46 6.10 -9.19 14.46
C GLY A 46 5.44 -8.51 13.26
N ARG A 47 6.23 -7.97 12.32
CA ARG A 47 5.75 -7.24 11.15
C ARG A 47 5.92 -8.07 9.88
N PHE A 48 5.07 -7.83 8.90
CA PHE A 48 5.27 -8.41 7.57
C PHE A 48 6.36 -7.65 6.82
N ILE A 49 7.42 -8.38 6.45
CA ILE A 49 8.51 -7.89 5.61
C ILE A 49 8.36 -8.40 4.17
N ILE A 50 8.99 -7.72 3.21
CA ILE A 50 9.06 -8.20 1.83
C ILE A 50 10.16 -9.27 1.75
N ASP A 51 9.79 -10.48 1.33
CA ASP A 51 10.69 -11.60 1.09
C ASP A 51 11.56 -11.33 -0.14
N GLN A 52 12.72 -10.72 0.11
CA GLN A 52 13.69 -10.35 -0.93
C GLN A 52 14.23 -11.57 -1.69
N GLU A 53 14.32 -12.75 -1.07
CA GLU A 53 14.77 -13.97 -1.76
C GLU A 53 13.75 -14.42 -2.80
N MET A 54 12.46 -14.30 -2.46
CA MET A 54 11.37 -14.60 -3.40
C MET A 54 11.30 -13.56 -4.52
N VAL A 55 11.49 -12.28 -4.19
CA VAL A 55 11.59 -11.21 -5.19
C VAL A 55 12.74 -11.46 -6.15
N ASP A 56 13.93 -11.83 -5.66
CA ASP A 56 15.11 -12.09 -6.49
C ASP A 56 14.89 -13.21 -7.51
N LYS A 57 14.16 -14.28 -7.14
CA LYS A 57 13.77 -15.35 -8.07
C LYS A 57 12.89 -14.82 -9.20
N HIS A 58 11.90 -14.00 -8.87
CA HIS A 58 11.00 -13.41 -9.86
C HIS A 58 11.65 -12.29 -10.69
N ILE A 59 12.72 -11.66 -10.20
CA ILE A 59 13.53 -10.75 -11.02
C ILE A 59 14.18 -11.52 -12.19
N ASP A 60 14.66 -12.74 -11.95
CA ASP A 60 15.28 -13.55 -13.00
C ASP A 60 14.25 -14.05 -14.03
N ASP A 61 13.04 -14.37 -13.58
CA ASP A 61 11.90 -14.64 -14.48
C ASP A 61 11.57 -13.42 -15.34
N LEU A 62 11.48 -12.23 -14.73
CA LEU A 62 11.22 -10.98 -15.44
C LEU A 62 12.31 -10.71 -16.50
N ARG A 63 13.58 -10.85 -16.14
CA ARG A 63 14.69 -10.68 -17.10
C ARG A 63 14.54 -11.59 -18.31
N THR A 64 14.20 -12.85 -18.09
CA THR A 64 14.01 -13.83 -19.18
C THR A 64 12.85 -13.41 -20.09
N GLN A 65 11.72 -13.01 -19.51
CA GLN A 65 10.57 -12.53 -20.30
C GLN A 65 10.89 -11.26 -21.09
N LEU A 66 11.63 -10.32 -20.50
CA LEU A 66 12.06 -9.11 -21.20
C LEU A 66 13.03 -9.43 -22.34
N GLU A 67 13.92 -10.40 -22.18
CA GLU A 67 14.83 -10.88 -23.23
C GLU A 67 14.06 -11.42 -24.44
N ASP A 68 13.09 -12.31 -24.18
CA ASP A 68 12.27 -12.95 -25.23
C ASP A 68 11.45 -11.93 -26.04
N LYS A 69 11.08 -10.81 -25.40
CA LYS A 69 10.27 -9.75 -26.02
C LYS A 69 11.08 -8.61 -26.61
N LYS A 70 12.43 -8.67 -26.60
CA LYS A 70 13.28 -7.60 -27.16
C LYS A 70 13.03 -7.30 -28.63
N THR A 71 12.37 -8.18 -29.38
CA THR A 71 12.07 -8.03 -30.81
C THR A 71 11.02 -6.96 -31.10
N SER A 72 10.16 -6.62 -30.14
CA SER A 72 9.07 -5.66 -30.29
C SER A 72 9.02 -4.72 -29.09
N VAL A 73 9.11 -3.41 -29.32
CA VAL A 73 9.08 -2.41 -28.23
C VAL A 73 7.74 -2.46 -27.48
N PHE A 74 6.62 -2.57 -28.19
CA PHE A 74 5.30 -2.68 -27.57
C PHE A 74 5.16 -3.96 -26.74
N SER A 75 5.58 -5.11 -27.27
CA SER A 75 5.51 -6.37 -26.53
C SER A 75 6.43 -6.37 -25.30
N TRP A 76 7.57 -5.68 -25.39
CA TRP A 76 8.47 -5.48 -24.27
C TRP A 76 7.83 -4.60 -23.18
N ILE A 77 7.22 -3.47 -23.56
CA ILE A 77 6.52 -2.57 -22.63
C ILE A 77 5.34 -3.28 -21.97
N GLN A 78 4.57 -4.05 -22.73
CA GLN A 78 3.46 -4.82 -22.17
C GLN A 78 3.94 -5.85 -21.13
N ALA A 79 5.04 -6.55 -21.39
CA ALA A 79 5.65 -7.47 -20.43
C ALA A 79 6.12 -6.74 -19.16
N TRP A 80 6.76 -5.58 -19.33
CA TRP A 80 7.15 -4.71 -18.21
C TRP A 80 5.94 -4.26 -17.39
N ASN A 81 4.90 -3.70 -18.00
CA ASN A 81 3.69 -3.22 -17.32
C ASN A 81 2.97 -4.34 -16.57
N THR A 82 2.87 -5.53 -17.17
CA THR A 82 2.27 -6.70 -16.53
C THR A 82 3.05 -7.10 -15.28
N TYR A 83 4.38 -7.13 -15.37
CA TYR A 83 5.20 -7.69 -14.29
C TYR A 83 5.56 -6.64 -13.22
N ALA A 84 6.18 -5.53 -13.63
CA ALA A 84 6.57 -4.44 -12.73
C ALA A 84 5.37 -3.62 -12.26
N GLY A 85 4.43 -3.31 -13.16
CA GLY A 85 3.26 -2.50 -12.84
C GLY A 85 2.18 -3.24 -12.04
N THR A 86 2.01 -4.55 -12.27
CA THR A 86 0.90 -5.33 -11.68
C THR A 86 1.38 -6.48 -10.79
N PHE A 87 2.21 -7.40 -11.29
CA PHE A 87 2.59 -8.61 -10.55
C PHE A 87 3.35 -8.32 -9.23
N PHE A 88 4.42 -7.52 -9.27
CA PHE A 88 5.14 -7.18 -8.03
C PHE A 88 4.26 -6.38 -7.06
N LYS A 89 3.57 -5.35 -7.56
CA LYS A 89 2.69 -4.49 -6.76
C LYS A 89 1.60 -5.30 -6.04
N SER A 90 0.96 -6.23 -6.73
CA SER A 90 -0.10 -7.08 -6.16
C SER A 90 0.41 -8.08 -5.13
N ASN A 91 1.66 -8.55 -5.26
CA ASN A 91 2.24 -9.52 -4.34
C ASN A 91 2.94 -8.88 -3.13
N PHE A 92 3.21 -7.58 -3.15
CA PHE A 92 3.72 -6.87 -1.98
C PHE A 92 2.66 -6.58 -0.90
N GLY A 93 1.39 -6.84 -1.19
CA GLY A 93 0.28 -6.45 -0.33
C GLY A 93 -0.24 -5.05 -0.66
N LYS A 94 -1.50 -4.79 -0.30
CA LYS A 94 -2.08 -3.47 -0.46
C LYS A 94 -1.66 -2.58 0.72
N PRO A 95 -1.19 -1.36 0.47
CA PRO A 95 -0.93 -0.39 1.53
C PRO A 95 -2.20 -0.17 2.35
N ALA A 96 -2.08 -0.38 3.66
CA ALA A 96 -3.15 -0.21 4.64
C ALA A 96 -2.56 0.42 5.89
N ASN A 97 -3.41 1.07 6.68
CA ASN A 97 -2.98 1.78 7.89
C ASN A 97 -2.25 0.86 8.87
N CYS A 98 -2.64 -0.41 9.00
CA CYS A 98 -2.00 -1.38 9.88
C CYS A 98 -0.56 -1.72 9.51
N PHE A 99 -0.18 -1.58 8.24
CA PHE A 99 1.20 -1.76 7.80
C PHE A 99 2.06 -0.51 8.02
N GLY A 100 1.42 0.65 7.90
CA GLY A 100 2.05 1.97 8.06
C GLY A 100 3.08 2.31 6.98
N ARG A 101 3.73 3.46 7.17
CA ARG A 101 4.66 4.05 6.18
C ARG A 101 5.91 3.20 5.94
N GLU A 102 6.39 2.49 6.96
CA GLU A 102 7.57 1.61 6.84
C GLU A 102 7.37 0.54 5.76
N HIS A 103 6.17 -0.04 5.66
CA HIS A 103 5.87 -1.02 4.63
C HIS A 103 5.89 -0.41 3.22
N VAL A 104 5.35 0.81 3.07
CA VAL A 104 5.40 1.53 1.79
C VAL A 104 6.86 1.83 1.39
N ASP A 105 7.70 2.24 2.33
CA ASP A 105 9.13 2.46 2.10
C ASP A 105 9.86 1.16 1.70
N MET A 106 9.49 0.03 2.30
CA MET A 106 9.99 -1.29 1.87
C MET A 106 9.54 -1.64 0.45
N MET A 107 8.30 -1.36 0.05
CA MET A 107 7.81 -1.58 -1.32
C MET A 107 8.62 -0.74 -2.33
N LEU A 108 8.88 0.53 -2.01
CA LEU A 108 9.72 1.41 -2.83
C LEU A 108 11.14 0.86 -2.94
N SER A 109 11.73 0.43 -1.83
CA SER A 109 13.07 -0.18 -1.81
C SER A 109 13.13 -1.47 -2.64
N ALA A 110 12.12 -2.33 -2.54
CA ALA A 110 12.03 -3.57 -3.32
C ALA A 110 11.91 -3.26 -4.83
N MET A 111 11.09 -2.28 -5.19
CA MET A 111 10.93 -1.85 -6.59
C MET A 111 12.22 -1.23 -7.15
N ASN A 112 12.92 -0.42 -6.35
CA ASN A 112 14.23 0.11 -6.71
C ASN A 112 15.25 -1.02 -6.94
N ARG A 113 15.30 -2.02 -6.05
CA ARG A 113 16.13 -3.21 -6.22
C ARG A 113 15.83 -3.95 -7.52
N ILE A 114 14.55 -4.14 -7.86
CA ILE A 114 14.13 -4.76 -9.14
C ILE A 114 14.72 -4.00 -10.32
N GLN A 115 14.58 -2.66 -10.35
CA GLN A 115 15.14 -1.84 -11.43
C GLN A 115 16.66 -1.92 -11.51
N THR A 116 17.35 -1.75 -10.38
CA THR A 116 18.82 -1.83 -10.34
C THR A 116 19.33 -3.19 -10.76
N ARG A 117 18.64 -4.29 -10.40
CA ARG A 117 19.07 -5.61 -10.89
C ARG A 117 18.86 -5.71 -12.39
N ILE A 118 17.73 -5.29 -12.93
CA ILE A 118 17.44 -5.48 -14.36
C ILE A 118 18.33 -4.61 -15.25
N PHE A 119 18.54 -3.35 -14.86
CA PHE A 119 19.19 -2.35 -15.70
C PHE A 119 20.61 -1.95 -15.23
N SER A 120 21.08 -2.51 -14.11
CA SER A 120 22.39 -2.19 -13.51
C SER A 120 22.54 -0.68 -13.26
N ASP A 121 23.44 -0.02 -14.00
CA ASP A 121 23.72 1.42 -13.90
C ASP A 121 22.82 2.30 -14.79
N SER A 122 21.83 1.70 -15.45
CA SER A 122 20.86 2.37 -16.33
C SER A 122 19.46 2.30 -15.71
N ASN A 123 18.48 2.95 -16.35
CA ASN A 123 17.06 2.78 -16.01
C ASN A 123 16.26 2.28 -17.23
N VAL A 124 14.97 2.01 -17.00
CA VAL A 124 14.03 1.55 -18.03
C VAL A 124 13.88 2.54 -19.20
N VAL A 125 13.90 3.84 -18.91
CA VAL A 125 13.79 4.92 -19.89
C VAL A 125 14.99 4.89 -20.83
N ASP A 126 16.20 4.90 -20.28
CA ASP A 126 17.45 4.85 -21.03
C ASP A 126 17.56 3.59 -21.89
N PHE A 127 17.12 2.44 -21.35
CA PHE A 127 17.08 1.19 -22.10
C PHE A 127 16.16 1.30 -23.32
N LEU A 128 14.96 1.85 -23.14
CA LEU A 128 13.98 2.02 -24.22
C LEU A 128 14.45 3.05 -25.25
N LYS A 129 14.99 4.20 -24.82
CA LYS A 129 15.55 5.21 -25.72
C LYS A 129 16.67 4.63 -26.60
N LYS A 130 17.64 3.92 -26.00
CA LYS A 130 18.71 3.23 -26.76
C LYS A 130 18.16 2.18 -27.73
N THR A 131 17.10 1.48 -27.32
CA THR A 131 16.44 0.47 -28.17
C THR A 131 15.75 1.13 -29.38
N LEU A 132 15.07 2.26 -29.17
CA LEU A 132 14.41 3.04 -30.21
C LEU A 132 15.43 3.67 -31.16
N GLU A 133 16.51 4.23 -30.64
CA GLU A 133 17.62 4.78 -31.43
C GLU A 133 18.25 3.70 -32.32
N LYS A 134 18.60 2.54 -31.76
CA LYS A 134 19.22 1.44 -32.51
C LYS A 134 18.33 0.88 -33.61
N ARG A 135 17.02 0.82 -33.39
CA ARG A 135 16.06 0.20 -34.32
C ARG A 135 15.55 1.17 -35.39
N PHE A 136 15.31 2.41 -35.00
CA PHE A 136 14.60 3.39 -35.83
C PHE A 136 15.41 4.66 -36.12
N GLY A 137 16.59 4.82 -35.51
CA GLY A 137 17.45 5.99 -35.72
C GLY A 137 16.96 7.27 -35.04
N ILE A 138 16.09 7.16 -34.03
CA ILE A 138 15.47 8.29 -33.32
C ILE A 138 16.24 8.56 -32.02
N SER A 139 16.87 9.73 -31.89
CA SER A 139 17.81 10.03 -30.79
C SER A 139 17.44 11.22 -29.87
N ASP A 140 16.25 11.80 -30.01
CA ASP A 140 15.76 12.90 -29.16
C ASP A 140 14.31 12.66 -28.71
N ILE A 141 14.13 11.64 -27.86
CA ILE A 141 12.82 11.22 -27.36
C ILE A 141 12.66 11.78 -25.93
N PRO A 142 11.64 12.62 -25.65
CA PRO A 142 11.37 13.07 -24.28
C PRO A 142 10.85 11.91 -23.42
N ASP A 143 11.12 11.94 -22.11
CA ASP A 143 10.71 10.87 -21.20
C ASP A 143 9.19 10.69 -21.18
N GLY A 144 8.45 11.80 -21.26
CA GLY A 144 7.00 11.80 -21.30
C GLY A 144 6.42 11.00 -22.45
N TYR A 145 7.09 10.94 -23.61
CA TYR A 145 6.66 10.11 -24.74
C TYR A 145 6.55 8.62 -24.37
N LEU A 146 7.44 8.13 -23.49
CA LEU A 146 7.39 6.73 -23.05
C LEU A 146 6.21 6.48 -22.11
N TYR A 147 5.94 7.39 -21.18
CA TYR A 147 4.94 7.23 -20.13
C TYR A 147 3.52 7.63 -20.55
N PHE A 148 3.37 8.48 -21.57
CA PHE A 148 2.07 8.95 -22.02
C PHE A 148 1.26 7.81 -22.64
N PRO A 149 -0.08 7.82 -22.50
CA PRO A 149 -0.93 6.79 -23.08
C PRO A 149 -0.78 6.71 -24.60
N THR A 150 -1.04 5.52 -25.13
CA THR A 150 -1.03 5.28 -26.58
C THR A 150 -2.02 6.18 -27.33
N GLY A 151 -3.17 6.47 -26.74
CA GLY A 151 -4.16 7.38 -27.32
C GLY A 151 -3.73 8.84 -27.43
N LEU A 152 -2.69 9.26 -26.69
CA LEU A 152 -2.07 10.58 -26.86
C LEU A 152 -0.84 10.54 -27.78
N GLY A 153 -0.54 9.37 -28.37
CA GLY A 153 0.65 9.13 -29.17
C GLY A 153 1.89 8.70 -28.38
N GLY A 154 1.76 8.39 -27.09
CA GLY A 154 2.85 7.83 -26.28
C GLY A 154 2.97 6.31 -26.37
N LEU A 155 3.84 5.71 -25.54
CA LEU A 155 4.05 4.26 -25.49
C LEU A 155 3.46 3.56 -24.26
N GLU A 156 2.85 4.30 -23.34
CA GLU A 156 2.15 3.79 -22.17
C GLU A 156 3.00 2.90 -21.25
N LEU A 157 4.29 3.23 -21.11
CA LEU A 157 5.15 2.64 -20.11
C LEU A 157 4.60 2.95 -18.71
N GLN A 158 4.46 1.94 -17.85
CA GLN A 158 4.07 2.14 -16.46
C GLN A 158 5.28 2.42 -15.58
N ASN A 159 5.16 3.46 -14.77
CA ASN A 159 6.08 3.75 -13.67
C ASN A 159 5.57 3.06 -12.39
N PRO A 160 6.25 2.00 -11.91
CA PRO A 160 5.77 1.23 -10.77
C PRO A 160 5.87 1.97 -9.44
N PHE A 161 6.58 3.10 -9.37
CA PHE A 161 6.73 3.89 -8.13
C PHE A 161 5.56 4.84 -7.88
N ILE A 162 4.95 5.42 -8.92
CA ILE A 162 3.91 6.45 -8.76
C ILE A 162 2.78 5.96 -7.86
N GLY A 163 2.24 4.77 -8.14
CA GLY A 163 1.14 4.22 -7.36
C GLY A 163 1.49 3.85 -5.92
N ILE A 164 2.78 3.72 -5.58
CA ILE A 164 3.25 3.45 -4.21
C ILE A 164 3.48 4.79 -3.49
N LEU A 165 4.07 5.77 -4.18
CA LEU A 165 4.31 7.11 -3.64
C LEU A 165 3.00 7.83 -3.30
N GLN A 166 1.96 7.67 -4.13
CA GLN A 166 0.65 8.28 -3.92
C GLN A 166 -0.01 7.94 -2.58
N VAL A 167 0.33 6.83 -1.95
CA VAL A 167 -0.30 6.38 -0.70
C VAL A 167 0.65 6.48 0.50
N ARG A 168 1.90 6.90 0.28
CA ARG A 168 2.95 6.90 1.30
C ARG A 168 2.64 7.82 2.48
N ASP A 169 2.14 9.02 2.18
CA ASP A 169 1.86 10.03 3.20
C ASP A 169 0.40 9.92 3.71
N ALA A 170 -0.45 9.17 3.00
CA ALA A 170 -1.84 8.90 3.37
C ALA A 170 -1.98 7.77 4.42
N VAL A 171 -1.04 6.82 4.47
CA VAL A 171 -1.01 5.79 5.52
C VAL A 171 -0.46 6.33 6.84
N PHE A 172 -0.86 5.72 7.94
CA PHE A 172 -0.30 6.02 9.26
C PHE A 172 1.22 5.90 9.28
N GLU A 173 1.89 6.88 9.87
CA GLU A 173 3.35 6.84 10.03
C GLU A 173 3.77 5.70 10.94
N GLN A 174 3.12 5.59 12.10
CA GLN A 174 3.34 4.55 13.09
C GLN A 174 1.99 4.01 13.56
N PRO A 175 1.53 2.86 13.05
CA PRO A 175 0.20 2.34 13.38
C PRO A 175 0.02 1.99 14.87
N ALA A 176 1.14 1.83 15.59
CA ALA A 176 1.13 1.60 17.03
C ALA A 176 0.65 2.82 17.83
N SER A 177 0.85 4.05 17.33
CA SER A 177 0.45 5.26 18.06
C SER A 177 -1.06 5.33 18.24
N THR A 178 -1.85 4.88 17.26
CA THR A 178 -3.31 4.84 17.35
C THR A 178 -3.79 3.90 18.48
N ILE A 179 -3.06 2.81 18.72
CA ILE A 179 -3.36 1.90 19.84
C ILE A 179 -2.93 2.52 21.17
N ASP A 180 -1.75 3.16 21.21
CA ASP A 180 -1.25 3.83 22.41
C ASP A 180 -2.19 4.99 22.83
N GLU A 181 -2.66 5.80 21.88
CA GLU A 181 -3.65 6.86 22.08
C GLU A 181 -4.97 6.31 22.66
N PHE A 182 -5.47 5.20 22.13
CA PHE A 182 -6.66 4.54 22.68
C PHE A 182 -6.45 4.06 24.12
N ILE A 183 -5.30 3.45 24.43
CA ILE A 183 -4.98 2.98 25.78
C ILE A 183 -4.87 4.17 26.75
N GLU A 184 -4.29 5.28 26.32
CA GLU A 184 -4.23 6.51 27.12
C GLU A 184 -5.63 7.10 27.38
N ALA A 185 -6.47 7.16 26.34
CA ALA A 185 -7.86 7.61 26.46
C ALA A 185 -8.69 6.73 27.42
N GLU A 186 -8.50 5.41 27.38
CA GLU A 186 -9.15 4.46 28.31
C GLU A 186 -8.75 4.73 29.77
N VAL A 187 -7.46 4.98 30.02
CA VAL A 187 -6.95 5.31 31.35
C VAL A 187 -7.51 6.64 31.86
N ASP A 188 -7.60 7.64 31.00
CA ASP A 188 -8.16 8.95 31.38
C ASP A 188 -9.67 8.89 31.61
N ALA A 189 -10.39 8.11 30.81
CA ALA A 189 -11.82 7.83 31.03
C ALA A 189 -12.06 7.16 32.39
N TYR A 190 -11.25 6.16 32.75
CA TYR A 190 -11.31 5.53 34.07
C TYR A 190 -11.07 6.55 35.20
N ARG A 191 -10.09 7.45 35.05
CA ARG A 191 -9.81 8.49 36.04
C ARG A 191 -10.97 9.47 36.21
N CYS A 192 -11.56 9.91 35.09
CA CYS A 192 -12.72 10.80 35.11
C CYS A 192 -13.92 10.13 35.78
N ALA A 193 -14.27 8.91 35.36
CA ALA A 193 -15.37 8.14 35.94
C ALA A 193 -15.18 7.91 37.45
N LYS A 194 -13.95 7.63 37.88
CA LYS A 194 -13.62 7.49 39.31
C LYS A 194 -13.79 8.81 40.08
N ILE A 195 -13.34 9.93 39.52
CA ILE A 195 -13.48 11.25 40.13
C ILE A 195 -14.96 11.61 40.30
N ASP A 196 -15.80 11.29 39.31
CA ASP A 196 -17.22 11.61 39.35
C ASP A 196 -17.97 10.70 40.35
N PHE A 197 -17.60 9.41 40.41
CA PHE A 197 -18.05 8.49 41.45
C PHE A 197 -17.69 9.01 42.86
N ASP A 198 -16.42 9.39 43.09
CA ASP A 198 -15.94 9.90 44.39
C ASP A 198 -16.65 11.21 44.81
N LYS A 199 -17.15 11.99 43.84
CA LYS A 199 -17.95 13.21 44.08
C LYS A 199 -19.44 12.94 44.27
N GLY A 200 -19.90 11.70 44.08
CA GLY A 200 -21.32 11.34 44.08
C GLY A 200 -22.09 11.89 42.88
N MET A 201 -21.40 12.20 41.78
CA MET A 201 -21.99 12.65 40.51
C MET A 201 -22.35 11.44 39.65
N ILE A 202 -23.17 10.54 40.18
CA ILE A 202 -23.63 9.33 39.49
C ILE A 202 -24.97 9.64 38.86
N ASP A 203 -25.07 9.53 37.55
CA ASP A 203 -26.33 9.66 36.83
C ASP A 203 -27.08 8.31 36.87
N HIS A 204 -28.31 8.34 37.38
CA HIS A 204 -29.20 7.18 37.46
C HIS A 204 -30.32 7.22 36.41
N ASP A 205 -30.39 8.28 35.59
CA ASP A 205 -31.53 8.51 34.69
C ASP A 205 -31.55 7.53 33.49
N ASP A 206 -30.44 6.88 33.16
CA ASP A 206 -30.31 5.99 31.99
C ASP A 206 -30.55 4.49 32.28
N THR A 207 -30.84 4.10 33.53
CA THR A 207 -31.19 2.70 33.84
C THR A 207 -32.68 2.43 33.65
N ASN A 208 -33.02 1.38 32.89
CA ASN A 208 -34.41 0.88 32.73
C ASN A 208 -35.08 0.48 34.06
N ASP A 209 -34.30 0.35 35.13
CA ASP A 209 -34.75 0.13 36.51
C ASP A 209 -34.27 1.29 37.39
N PRO A 210 -35.15 2.23 37.77
CA PRO A 210 -34.78 3.40 38.58
C PRO A 210 -34.40 3.05 40.03
N ASP A 211 -34.68 1.81 40.47
CA ASP A 211 -34.30 1.32 41.81
C ASP A 211 -33.02 0.44 41.76
N PHE A 212 -32.36 0.36 40.60
CA PHE A 212 -31.15 -0.45 40.47
C PHE A 212 -30.02 0.13 41.33
N VAL A 213 -29.51 -0.71 42.24
CA VAL A 213 -28.32 -0.43 43.05
C VAL A 213 -27.36 -1.62 42.90
N PRO A 214 -26.10 -1.40 42.54
CA PRO A 214 -25.08 -2.45 42.54
C PRO A 214 -24.93 -3.11 43.91
N ASN A 215 -24.39 -4.32 43.96
CA ASN A 215 -24.19 -5.04 45.23
C ASN A 215 -23.19 -4.35 46.16
N ASP A 216 -22.26 -3.58 45.61
CA ASP A 216 -21.16 -2.86 46.27
C ASP A 216 -21.17 -1.37 45.89
N PRO A 217 -22.23 -0.63 46.25
CA PRO A 217 -22.48 0.72 45.74
C PRO A 217 -21.42 1.76 46.17
N ASP A 218 -20.67 1.46 47.23
CA ASP A 218 -19.62 2.33 47.78
C ASP A 218 -18.23 2.03 47.18
N THR A 219 -18.11 1.05 46.30
CA THR A 219 -16.83 0.61 45.73
C THR A 219 -16.81 0.88 44.23
N PHE A 220 -15.89 1.73 43.78
CA PHE A 220 -15.61 1.88 42.36
C PHE A 220 -14.81 0.67 41.86
N MET A 221 -15.16 0.18 40.67
CA MET A 221 -14.49 -0.97 40.06
C MET A 221 -12.99 -0.73 39.80
N SER A 222 -12.23 -1.81 39.68
CA SER A 222 -10.82 -1.72 39.31
C SER A 222 -10.66 -1.35 37.83
N PHE A 223 -9.46 -0.89 37.44
CA PHE A 223 -9.19 -0.62 36.03
C PHE A 223 -9.27 -1.90 35.18
N GLU A 224 -8.81 -3.04 35.71
CA GLU A 224 -8.91 -4.32 35.01
C GLU A 224 -10.36 -4.74 34.74
N GLU A 225 -11.27 -4.41 35.65
CA GLU A 225 -12.70 -4.65 35.47
C GLU A 225 -13.31 -3.68 34.45
N PHE A 226 -12.95 -2.39 34.54
CA PHE A 226 -13.34 -1.36 33.58
C PHE A 226 -12.93 -1.72 32.14
N ALA A 227 -11.74 -2.27 31.94
CA ALA A 227 -11.19 -2.60 30.62
C ALA A 227 -11.41 -4.07 30.17
N ARG A 228 -12.22 -4.85 30.92
CA ARG A 228 -12.33 -6.32 30.79
C ARG A 228 -12.95 -6.80 29.48
N PHE A 229 -13.71 -5.95 28.82
CA PHE A 229 -14.54 -6.28 27.65
C PHE A 229 -14.49 -5.17 26.59
N ARG A 230 -13.31 -4.57 26.42
CA ARG A 230 -13.01 -3.47 25.49
C ARG A 230 -13.45 -3.73 24.04
N GLU A 231 -13.58 -4.99 23.65
CA GLU A 231 -13.99 -5.43 22.33
C GLU A 231 -15.50 -5.65 22.18
N GLU A 232 -16.24 -5.76 23.29
CA GLU A 232 -17.69 -6.04 23.30
C GLU A 232 -18.54 -4.79 23.62
N PHE A 233 -18.04 -3.87 24.45
CA PHE A 233 -18.77 -2.66 24.82
C PHE A 233 -18.33 -1.45 24.00
N GLU A 234 -19.32 -0.65 23.59
CA GLU A 234 -19.07 0.70 23.10
C GLU A 234 -18.65 1.57 24.28
N CYS A 235 -17.53 2.26 24.13
CA CYS A 235 -17.00 3.16 25.14
C CYS A 235 -17.34 4.60 24.75
N ASP A 236 -17.87 5.38 25.69
CA ASP A 236 -18.31 6.77 25.45
C ASP A 236 -17.17 7.81 25.49
N TYR A 237 -15.91 7.38 25.65
CA TYR A 237 -14.74 8.26 25.55
C TYR A 237 -14.19 8.33 24.11
N GLU A 238 -13.16 9.14 23.86
CA GLU A 238 -12.59 9.31 22.52
C GLU A 238 -12.11 7.97 21.95
N GLY A 239 -12.98 7.36 21.13
CA GLY A 239 -12.74 6.11 20.43
C GLY A 239 -13.20 4.85 21.18
N ASN A 240 -13.43 3.78 20.41
CA ASN A 240 -13.55 2.43 20.92
C ASN A 240 -12.57 1.52 20.15
N LEU A 241 -12.20 0.37 20.73
CA LEU A 241 -11.19 -0.51 20.11
C LEU A 241 -11.63 -1.01 18.73
N ALA A 242 -12.93 -1.20 18.51
CA ALA A 242 -13.47 -1.60 17.21
C ALA A 242 -13.24 -0.50 16.14
N GLY A 243 -13.39 0.77 16.50
CA GLY A 243 -13.11 1.92 15.64
C GLY A 243 -11.63 1.96 15.26
N VAL A 244 -10.74 1.86 16.25
CA VAL A 244 -9.28 1.78 16.01
C VAL A 244 -8.94 0.60 15.09
N PHE A 245 -9.56 -0.56 15.30
CA PHE A 245 -9.36 -1.73 14.44
C PHE A 245 -9.80 -1.46 13.00
N LEU A 246 -10.96 -0.82 12.80
CA LEU A 246 -11.45 -0.47 11.46
C LEU A 246 -10.56 0.57 10.77
N GLU A 247 -10.10 1.58 11.50
CA GLU A 247 -9.14 2.58 10.99
C GLU A 247 -7.82 1.95 10.56
N LEU A 248 -7.30 1.00 11.36
CA LEU A 248 -6.09 0.25 11.01
C LEU A 248 -6.30 -0.63 9.77
N LEU A 249 -7.50 -1.15 9.53
CA LEU A 249 -7.80 -1.93 8.33
C LEU A 249 -8.03 -1.09 7.07
N GLU A 250 -8.23 0.22 7.21
CA GLU A 250 -8.48 1.10 6.08
C GLU A 250 -7.30 1.12 5.11
N GLN A 251 -7.63 1.19 3.81
CA GLN A 251 -6.70 1.34 2.71
C GLN A 251 -6.83 2.77 2.18
N PRO A 252 -5.91 3.68 2.54
CA PRO A 252 -5.99 5.06 2.10
C PRO A 252 -5.98 5.16 0.56
N GLY A 253 -6.82 6.05 0.05
CA GLY A 253 -6.85 6.38 -1.37
C GLY A 253 -5.56 7.09 -1.81
N PRO A 254 -5.26 7.11 -3.12
CA PRO A 254 -4.12 7.84 -3.65
C PRO A 254 -4.29 9.34 -3.40
N GLU A 255 -3.24 9.97 -2.88
CA GLU A 255 -3.15 11.41 -2.75
C GLU A 255 -3.20 12.05 -4.13
N LEU A 256 -4.14 12.98 -4.30
CA LEU A 256 -4.34 13.71 -5.53
C LEU A 256 -3.47 14.96 -5.49
N LEU A 257 -2.55 15.09 -6.45
CA LEU A 257 -1.82 16.33 -6.63
C LEU A 257 -2.75 17.45 -7.10
N ASP A 258 -2.50 18.66 -6.60
CA ASP A 258 -3.03 19.91 -7.12
C ASP A 258 -2.36 20.22 -8.47
N VAL A 259 -2.93 19.65 -9.53
CA VAL A 259 -2.50 19.90 -10.92
C VAL A 259 -3.33 21.04 -11.50
N ASN A 260 -2.73 21.83 -12.38
CA ASN A 260 -3.43 22.90 -13.11
C ASN A 260 -4.71 22.35 -13.77
N PRO A 261 -5.89 22.94 -13.50
CA PRO A 261 -7.17 22.46 -14.03
C PRO A 261 -7.19 22.30 -15.55
N ASN A 262 -6.45 23.11 -16.30
CA ASN A 262 -6.40 23.02 -17.77
C ASN A 262 -5.67 21.76 -18.25
N ASP A 263 -4.61 21.34 -17.56
CA ASP A 263 -3.85 20.13 -17.90
C ASP A 263 -4.70 18.90 -17.58
N VAL A 264 -5.38 18.90 -16.43
CA VAL A 264 -6.33 17.84 -16.01
C VAL A 264 -7.53 17.76 -16.95
N THR A 265 -8.04 18.90 -17.45
CA THR A 265 -9.17 18.91 -18.40
C THR A 265 -8.76 18.28 -19.73
N THR A 266 -7.57 18.61 -20.24
CA THR A 266 -7.01 17.98 -21.46
C THR A 266 -6.79 16.47 -21.27
N LEU A 267 -6.37 16.07 -20.06
CA LEU A 267 -6.18 14.66 -19.64
C LEU A 267 -7.46 13.91 -19.24
N SER A 268 -8.61 14.56 -19.13
CA SER A 268 -9.87 13.92 -18.68
C SER A 268 -10.94 13.88 -19.77
N THR A 269 -10.80 14.73 -20.78
CA THR A 269 -11.72 14.82 -21.92
C THR A 269 -11.38 13.88 -23.08
N SER A 270 -10.19 13.27 -23.12
CA SER A 270 -9.90 12.26 -24.15
C SER A 270 -10.51 10.91 -23.77
N GLN A 271 -11.28 10.31 -24.69
CA GLN A 271 -11.84 8.95 -24.51
C GLN A 271 -10.74 7.89 -24.28
N SER A 272 -9.48 8.22 -24.56
CA SER A 272 -8.31 7.38 -24.31
C SER A 272 -7.98 7.18 -22.82
N PHE A 273 -8.64 7.90 -21.91
CA PHE A 273 -8.40 7.82 -20.47
C PHE A 273 -9.38 6.93 -19.69
N GLU A 274 -10.41 6.35 -20.33
CA GLU A 274 -11.47 5.60 -19.63
C GLU A 274 -10.96 4.38 -18.82
N ASN A 275 -9.76 3.88 -19.11
CA ASN A 275 -9.18 2.69 -18.47
C ASN A 275 -7.96 2.95 -17.56
N MET A 276 -7.49 4.20 -17.42
CA MET A 276 -6.32 4.54 -16.60
C MET A 276 -6.70 5.27 -15.31
N ASP A 277 -6.00 4.97 -14.20
CA ASP A 277 -6.22 5.62 -12.91
C ASP A 277 -5.96 7.14 -13.00
N ALA A 278 -6.99 7.93 -12.68
CA ALA A 278 -6.93 9.39 -12.79
C ALA A 278 -5.86 10.00 -11.87
N GLY A 279 -5.60 9.39 -10.72
CA GLY A 279 -4.53 9.79 -9.81
C GLY A 279 -3.16 9.60 -10.47
N TYR A 280 -2.90 8.40 -10.98
CA TYR A 280 -1.65 8.07 -11.68
C TYR A 280 -1.38 9.04 -12.84
N MET A 281 -2.41 9.37 -13.63
CA MET A 281 -2.25 10.27 -14.76
C MET A 281 -1.92 11.72 -14.36
N ARG A 282 -2.45 12.20 -13.23
CA ARG A 282 -2.05 13.51 -12.68
C ARG A 282 -0.57 13.55 -12.36
N TRP A 283 -0.02 12.46 -11.81
CA TRP A 283 1.41 12.35 -11.54
C TRP A 283 2.25 12.30 -12.82
N VAL A 284 1.84 11.52 -13.82
CA VAL A 284 2.52 11.47 -15.12
C VAL A 284 2.54 12.86 -15.78
N ALA A 285 1.41 13.57 -15.75
CA ALA A 285 1.32 14.91 -16.29
C ALA A 285 2.16 15.94 -15.51
N GLN A 286 2.17 15.86 -14.18
CA GLN A 286 2.98 16.76 -13.36
C GLN A 286 4.47 16.55 -13.60
N LEU A 287 4.91 15.29 -13.73
CA LEU A 287 6.33 14.93 -13.88
C LEU A 287 6.85 15.19 -15.30
N TYR A 288 6.04 14.89 -16.32
CA TYR A 288 6.52 14.87 -17.71
C TYR A 288 5.78 15.87 -18.62
N GLY A 289 4.64 16.41 -18.20
CA GLY A 289 3.82 17.34 -18.99
C GLY A 289 4.51 18.63 -19.41
N PRO A 290 5.36 19.28 -18.57
CA PRO A 290 6.08 20.49 -18.98
C PRO A 290 6.97 20.28 -20.21
N ASP A 291 7.83 19.25 -20.21
CA ASP A 291 8.71 18.93 -21.36
C ASP A 291 7.90 18.54 -22.60
N MET A 292 6.77 17.84 -22.41
CA MET A 292 5.87 17.49 -23.51
C MET A 292 5.21 18.72 -24.14
N THR A 293 4.77 19.67 -23.31
CA THR A 293 4.14 20.91 -23.78
C THR A 293 5.13 21.81 -24.49
N ASP A 294 6.35 21.92 -23.97
CA ASP A 294 7.41 22.72 -24.59
C ASP A 294 7.81 22.18 -25.98
N ARG A 295 7.81 20.85 -26.16
CA ARG A 295 8.21 20.20 -27.42
C ARG A 295 7.08 20.07 -28.45
N PHE A 296 5.87 19.75 -28.00
CA PHE A 296 4.75 19.42 -28.89
C PHE A 296 3.63 20.47 -28.89
N GLY A 297 3.75 21.53 -28.07
CA GLY A 297 2.75 22.59 -27.94
C GLY A 297 1.51 22.18 -27.14
N GLY A 298 1.51 20.99 -26.53
CA GLY A 298 0.43 20.46 -25.71
C GLY A 298 0.65 19.00 -25.31
N LEU A 299 -0.29 18.44 -24.54
CA LEU A 299 -0.23 17.05 -24.06
C LEU A 299 -0.68 16.02 -25.11
N ASN A 300 -1.41 16.45 -26.15
CA ASN A 300 -1.79 15.60 -27.28
C ASN A 300 -0.68 15.65 -28.33
N ILE A 301 0.13 14.59 -28.41
CA ILE A 301 1.25 14.49 -29.37
C ILE A 301 0.71 14.23 -30.78
N VAL A 302 -0.39 13.48 -30.87
CA VAL A 302 -1.02 13.08 -32.12
C VAL A 302 -2.53 13.26 -32.01
N ASP A 303 -3.17 13.65 -33.10
CA ASP A 303 -4.63 13.61 -33.19
C ASP A 303 -5.08 12.13 -33.23
N ALA A 304 -5.95 11.73 -32.31
CA ALA A 304 -6.40 10.35 -32.18
C ALA A 304 -7.00 9.80 -33.49
N GLY A 305 -7.55 10.66 -34.35
CA GLY A 305 -8.04 10.29 -35.69
C GLY A 305 -6.96 9.91 -36.71
N LEU A 306 -5.69 10.18 -36.42
CA LEU A 306 -4.54 9.87 -37.29
C LEU A 306 -3.75 8.64 -36.81
N LEU A 307 -4.11 8.06 -35.65
CA LEU A 307 -3.52 6.81 -35.21
C LEU A 307 -4.04 5.66 -36.08
N PRO A 308 -3.17 4.75 -36.56
CA PRO A 308 -3.62 3.59 -37.32
C PRO A 308 -4.54 2.75 -36.41
N ILE A 309 -5.84 2.75 -36.74
CA ILE A 309 -6.87 1.98 -36.06
C ILE A 309 -6.59 0.50 -36.37
N GLY A 310 -5.77 -0.15 -35.55
CA GLY A 310 -5.44 -1.55 -35.72
C GLY A 310 -4.14 -1.96 -35.07
N MET A 311 -4.19 -2.23 -33.77
CA MET A 311 -3.52 -3.43 -33.25
C MET A 311 -4.52 -4.16 -32.35
N PRO A 312 -4.95 -5.39 -32.71
CA PRO A 312 -5.78 -6.24 -31.85
C PRO A 312 -5.01 -6.74 -30.64
#